data_AF-A0A848YB53-F1
#
_entry.id   AF-A0A848YB53-F1
#
_cell.length_a   1.000
_cell.length_b   1.000
_cell.length_c   1.000
_cell.angle_alpha   90.00
_cell.angle_beta   90.00
_cell.angle_gamma   90.00
#
_symmetry.space_group_name_H-M   'P 1'
#
loop_
_entity.id
_entity.type
_entity.pdbx_description
1 polymer ?
#
loop_
_entity_poly.entity_id
_entity_poly.type
_entity_poly.pdbx_seq_one_letter_code
_entity_poly.pdbx_strand_id
1 'polypeptide(L)'
;MRKAWCLMPLFLTAALALGLTTFARAEDDSPLEAIFAELSPSPAKDALTQIPDLGRRLLALRSYARSRAPLVKRWSWTEEEIKAFQGSAEQEALLAEVGEIAAHFAAANPGFEIYGRTKVRSLDVQIKNWNANQSVGAAGKEILQAWEEKFTGKEGASPEGASKTFWRWLKSFRPSQRARLAAPGLSRHGQARAIDFQLKKDGRIFAGTSVRAVREVWRAEKWDEKLKASIDAAGPSFTGPLKNPDEPWHYDYDPKMQVAAKKKAGN
;
A
#
# COMPACT_ATOMS: atom_id res chain seq x y z
N MET A 1 -83.23 -45.99 -39.16
CA MET A 1 -83.92 -44.92 -38.42
C MET A 1 -83.04 -43.67 -38.42
N ARG A 2 -83.64 -42.55 -38.85
CA ARG A 2 -83.34 -41.12 -38.66
C ARG A 2 -81.90 -40.63 -38.34
N LYS A 3 -81.45 -39.76 -39.26
CA LYS A 3 -80.46 -38.67 -39.23
C LYS A 3 -80.20 -38.02 -37.85
N ALA A 4 -78.95 -37.64 -37.61
CA ALA A 4 -78.58 -36.35 -37.01
C ALA A 4 -77.14 -35.97 -37.39
N TRP A 5 -76.99 -34.89 -38.15
CA TRP A 5 -75.76 -34.10 -38.25
C TRP A 5 -75.59 -33.28 -36.97
N CYS A 6 -74.37 -33.15 -36.46
CA CYS A 6 -74.00 -32.00 -35.63
C CYS A 6 -72.47 -31.76 -35.68
N LEU A 7 -72.12 -30.71 -36.42
CA LEU A 7 -71.13 -29.66 -36.17
C LEU A 7 -69.95 -29.94 -35.21
N MET A 8 -68.75 -29.71 -35.76
CA MET A 8 -67.49 -29.43 -35.05
C MET A 8 -67.64 -28.33 -33.98
N PRO A 9 -66.77 -28.37 -32.95
CA PRO A 9 -65.84 -27.25 -32.84
C PRO A 9 -64.38 -27.70 -32.64
N LEU A 10 -63.51 -27.03 -33.40
CA LEU A 10 -62.09 -26.89 -33.21
C LEU A 10 -61.85 -26.30 -31.80
N PHE A 11 -61.26 -27.04 -30.86
CA PHE A 11 -60.73 -26.47 -29.63
C PHE A 11 -59.20 -26.43 -29.71
N LEU A 12 -58.72 -25.24 -30.06
CA LEU A 12 -57.35 -24.80 -29.93
C LEU A 12 -57.11 -24.46 -28.45
N THR A 13 -56.63 -25.40 -27.64
CA THR A 13 -56.16 -25.08 -26.28
C THR A 13 -54.72 -24.57 -26.35
N ALA A 14 -54.59 -23.25 -26.31
CA ALA A 14 -53.34 -22.55 -26.06
C ALA A 14 -52.76 -22.97 -24.71
N ALA A 15 -51.54 -23.52 -24.72
CA ALA A 15 -50.74 -23.70 -23.52
C ALA A 15 -50.25 -22.32 -23.04
N LEU A 16 -50.95 -21.78 -22.04
CA LEU A 16 -50.51 -20.61 -21.29
C LEU A 16 -49.37 -21.06 -20.36
N ALA A 17 -48.14 -21.10 -20.89
CA ALA A 17 -46.96 -21.18 -20.05
C ALA A 17 -46.85 -19.87 -19.28
N LEU A 18 -47.30 -19.87 -18.02
CA LEU A 18 -46.90 -18.88 -17.04
C LEU A 18 -45.37 -18.94 -16.95
N GLY A 19 -44.71 -18.07 -17.71
CA GLY A 19 -43.34 -17.69 -17.45
C GLY A 19 -43.29 -17.06 -16.06
N LEU A 20 -42.95 -17.86 -15.06
CA LEU A 20 -42.29 -17.37 -13.86
C LEU A 20 -40.97 -16.78 -14.34
N THR A 21 -41.02 -15.54 -14.80
CA THR A 21 -39.85 -14.68 -14.85
C THR A 21 -39.42 -14.51 -13.40
N THR A 22 -38.53 -15.37 -12.96
CA THR A 22 -37.61 -15.06 -11.87
C THR A 22 -36.99 -13.73 -12.25
N PHE A 23 -37.45 -12.65 -11.63
CA PHE A 23 -36.72 -11.40 -11.60
C PHE A 23 -35.34 -11.77 -11.05
N ALA A 24 -34.35 -11.78 -11.95
CA ALA A 24 -32.96 -11.76 -11.55
C ALA A 24 -32.82 -10.54 -10.63
N ARG A 25 -32.68 -10.82 -9.33
CA ARG A 25 -32.31 -9.81 -8.34
C ARG A 25 -31.01 -9.20 -8.87
N ALA A 26 -31.05 -7.92 -9.21
CA ALA A 26 -29.85 -7.16 -9.53
C ALA A 26 -28.80 -7.45 -8.46
N GLU A 27 -27.55 -7.68 -8.87
CA GLU A 27 -26.42 -7.84 -7.96
C GLU A 27 -26.48 -6.69 -6.94
N ASP A 28 -26.82 -7.03 -5.69
CA ASP A 28 -26.78 -6.08 -4.59
C ASP A 28 -25.31 -5.67 -4.45
N ASP A 29 -24.95 -4.50 -4.98
CA ASP A 29 -23.70 -3.84 -4.65
C ASP A 29 -23.64 -3.78 -3.11
N SER A 30 -22.78 -4.60 -2.51
CA SER A 30 -22.59 -4.65 -1.07
C SER A 30 -22.47 -3.23 -0.55
N PRO A 31 -23.10 -2.84 0.58
CA PRO A 31 -22.97 -1.51 1.16
C PRO A 31 -21.50 -1.04 1.28
N LEU A 32 -20.55 -1.98 1.36
CA LEU A 32 -19.12 -1.69 1.32
C LEU A 32 -18.58 -1.27 -0.05
N GLU A 33 -19.09 -1.80 -1.16
CA GLU A 33 -18.66 -1.39 -2.50
C GLU A 33 -19.09 0.06 -2.81
N ALA A 34 -20.29 0.46 -2.39
CA ALA A 34 -20.73 1.86 -2.45
C ALA A 34 -19.81 2.78 -1.62
N ILE A 35 -19.43 2.33 -0.43
CA ILE A 35 -18.44 3.01 0.41
C ILE A 35 -17.07 3.08 -0.29
N PHE A 36 -16.55 2.01 -0.90
CA PHE A 36 -15.28 2.08 -1.62
C PHE A 36 -15.32 3.08 -2.77
N ALA A 37 -16.43 3.10 -3.52
CA ALA A 37 -16.64 4.02 -4.64
C ALA A 37 -16.71 5.49 -4.20
N GLU A 38 -17.41 5.79 -3.10
CA GLU A 38 -17.54 7.15 -2.55
C GLU A 38 -16.20 7.63 -1.95
N LEU A 39 -15.47 6.74 -1.29
CA LEU A 39 -14.39 7.12 -0.38
C LEU A 39 -12.97 7.06 -0.97
N SER A 40 -12.85 6.55 -2.19
CA SER A 40 -11.55 6.30 -2.82
C SER A 40 -11.46 7.03 -4.15
N PRO A 41 -10.97 8.29 -4.19
CA PRO A 41 -10.64 8.91 -5.47
C PRO A 41 -9.45 8.16 -6.11
N SER A 42 -9.36 8.16 -7.44
CA SER A 42 -8.15 7.68 -8.13
C SER A 42 -6.92 8.47 -7.63
N PRO A 43 -5.76 7.81 -7.49
CA PRO A 43 -5.46 6.43 -7.90
C PRO A 43 -5.82 5.34 -6.86
N ALA A 44 -6.37 5.69 -5.69
CA ALA A 44 -6.68 4.72 -4.65
C ALA A 44 -7.78 3.74 -5.06
N LYS A 45 -8.78 4.22 -5.82
CA LYS A 45 -9.83 3.36 -6.39
C LYS A 45 -9.26 2.17 -7.15
N ASP A 46 -8.32 2.44 -8.06
CA ASP A 46 -7.78 1.46 -8.99
C ASP A 46 -6.85 0.44 -8.30
N ALA A 47 -6.23 0.82 -7.18
CA ALA A 47 -5.49 -0.14 -6.36
C ALA A 47 -6.43 -1.03 -5.52
N LEU A 48 -7.55 -0.49 -5.03
CA LEU A 48 -8.49 -1.24 -4.21
C LEU A 48 -9.23 -2.33 -5.00
N THR A 49 -9.54 -2.07 -6.28
CA THR A 49 -10.18 -3.08 -7.17
C THR A 49 -9.29 -4.31 -7.38
N GLN A 50 -7.96 -4.16 -7.27
CA GLN A 50 -6.99 -5.25 -7.40
C GLN A 50 -6.74 -6.02 -6.08
N ILE A 51 -7.46 -5.67 -5.01
CA ILE A 51 -7.39 -6.36 -3.71
C ILE A 51 -8.70 -7.16 -3.55
N PRO A 52 -8.71 -8.47 -3.87
CA PRO A 52 -9.96 -9.25 -3.88
C PRO A 52 -10.49 -9.54 -2.47
N ASP A 53 -9.61 -9.66 -1.48
CA ASP A 53 -10.02 -9.89 -0.09
C ASP A 53 -10.55 -8.59 0.55
N LEU A 54 -11.80 -8.64 1.00
CA LEU A 54 -12.53 -7.48 1.53
C LEU A 54 -11.87 -6.88 2.78
N GLY A 55 -11.35 -7.72 3.69
CA GLY A 55 -10.67 -7.26 4.89
C GLY A 55 -9.35 -6.56 4.57
N ARG A 56 -8.56 -7.10 3.63
CA ARG A 56 -7.36 -6.43 3.11
C ARG A 56 -7.69 -5.11 2.43
N ARG A 57 -8.80 -5.05 1.68
CA ARG A 57 -9.26 -3.84 0.99
C ARG A 57 -9.67 -2.76 2.00
N LEU A 58 -10.44 -3.11 3.03
CA LEU A 58 -10.78 -2.23 4.16
C LEU A 58 -9.53 -1.71 4.87
N LEU A 59 -8.54 -2.57 5.11
CA LEU A 59 -7.28 -2.19 5.75
C LEU A 59 -6.45 -1.21 4.90
N ALA A 60 -6.46 -1.37 3.57
CA ALA A 60 -5.83 -0.44 2.63
C ALA A 60 -6.56 0.91 2.62
N LEU A 61 -7.89 0.91 2.50
CA LEU A 61 -8.72 2.12 2.57
C LEU A 61 -8.47 2.88 3.88
N ARG A 62 -8.40 2.16 5.00
CA ARG A 62 -8.04 2.76 6.29
C ARG A 62 -6.69 3.47 6.24
N SER A 63 -5.72 2.92 5.54
CA SER A 63 -4.39 3.53 5.45
C SER A 63 -4.42 4.79 4.59
N TYR A 64 -5.17 4.77 3.47
CA TYR A 64 -5.42 5.96 2.66
C TYR A 64 -6.14 7.04 3.46
N ALA A 65 -7.16 6.65 4.21
CA ALA A 65 -7.94 7.50 5.09
C ALA A 65 -7.14 8.22 6.17
N ARG A 66 -6.02 7.61 6.59
CA ARG A 66 -5.11 8.15 7.60
C ARG A 66 -3.93 8.90 7.00
N SER A 67 -3.78 8.90 5.67
CA SER A 67 -2.75 9.70 5.02
C SER A 67 -3.02 11.18 5.26
N ARG A 68 -2.03 11.89 5.81
CA ARG A 68 -2.10 13.34 6.07
C ARG A 68 -1.80 14.20 4.85
N ALA A 69 -1.16 13.61 3.84
CA ALA A 69 -0.81 14.29 2.59
C ALA A 69 -1.74 13.85 1.46
N PRO A 70 -1.93 14.68 0.42
CA PRO A 70 -2.64 14.27 -0.78
C PRO A 70 -2.05 12.97 -1.33
N LEU A 71 -2.89 11.94 -1.51
CA LEU A 71 -2.46 10.58 -1.87
C LEU A 71 -1.57 10.60 -3.11
N VAL A 72 -1.96 11.37 -4.13
CA VAL A 72 -1.24 11.53 -5.40
C VAL A 72 0.23 11.87 -5.19
N LYS A 73 0.57 12.75 -4.24
CA LYS A 73 1.96 13.16 -4.02
C LYS A 73 2.83 12.04 -3.47
N ARG A 74 2.23 11.07 -2.78
CA ARG A 74 2.93 9.94 -2.16
C ARG A 74 2.77 8.65 -2.97
N TRP A 75 1.96 8.70 -4.01
CA TRP A 75 1.54 7.51 -4.73
C TRP A 75 2.73 6.86 -5.41
N SER A 76 2.92 5.58 -5.17
CA SER A 76 3.99 4.81 -5.80
C SER A 76 3.87 4.85 -7.32
N TRP A 77 5.03 4.91 -7.98
CA TRP A 77 5.12 4.99 -9.42
C TRP A 77 4.60 3.73 -10.10
N THR A 78 4.06 3.91 -11.32
CA THR A 78 3.82 2.84 -12.27
C THR A 78 5.13 2.31 -12.86
N GLU A 79 5.06 1.20 -13.61
CA GLU A 79 6.23 0.68 -14.31
C GLU A 79 6.76 1.67 -15.36
N GLU A 80 5.89 2.43 -16.01
CA GLU A 80 6.26 3.46 -16.98
C GLU A 80 7.01 4.62 -16.32
N GLU A 81 6.53 5.09 -15.16
CA GLU A 81 7.21 6.12 -14.37
C GLU A 81 8.57 5.62 -13.86
N ILE A 82 8.66 4.35 -13.42
CA ILE A 82 9.94 3.74 -13.04
C ILE A 82 10.89 3.67 -14.23
N LYS A 83 10.41 3.29 -15.41
CA LYS A 83 11.21 3.25 -16.63
C LYS A 83 11.71 4.64 -17.02
N ALA A 84 10.87 5.68 -16.86
CA ALA A 84 11.27 7.07 -17.09
C ALA A 84 12.31 7.56 -16.07
N PHE A 85 12.23 7.08 -14.83
CA PHE A 85 13.24 7.36 -13.80
C PHE A 85 14.58 6.67 -14.09
N GLN A 86 14.57 5.47 -14.68
CA GLN A 86 15.78 4.74 -15.01
C GLN A 86 16.62 5.48 -16.08
N GLY A 87 17.88 5.74 -15.75
CA GLY A 87 18.80 6.52 -16.58
C GLY A 87 18.54 8.03 -16.57
N SER A 88 17.62 8.51 -15.74
CA SER A 88 17.39 9.95 -15.58
C SER A 88 18.49 10.60 -14.74
N ALA A 89 18.70 11.91 -14.94
CA ALA A 89 19.59 12.71 -14.09
C ALA A 89 19.21 12.63 -12.60
N GLU A 90 17.92 12.44 -12.29
CA GLU A 90 17.46 12.27 -10.91
C GLU A 90 17.93 10.94 -10.30
N GLN A 91 17.89 9.84 -11.08
CA GLN A 91 18.44 8.57 -10.63
C GLN A 91 19.96 8.63 -10.50
N GLU A 92 20.66 9.24 -11.44
CA GLU A 92 22.11 9.43 -11.38
C GLU A 92 22.52 10.19 -10.12
N ALA A 93 21.82 11.27 -9.78
CA ALA A 93 22.06 12.02 -8.55
C ALA A 93 21.84 11.16 -7.29
N LEU A 94 20.73 10.41 -7.24
CA LEU A 94 20.49 9.48 -6.13
C LEU A 94 21.61 8.43 -5.99
N LEU A 95 22.04 7.83 -7.11
CA LEU A 95 23.09 6.81 -7.10
C LEU A 95 24.45 7.40 -6.70
N ALA A 96 24.76 8.62 -7.11
CA ALA A 96 25.96 9.34 -6.71
C ALA A 96 25.99 9.56 -5.19
N GLU A 97 24.91 10.11 -4.60
CA GLU A 97 24.84 10.35 -3.16
C GLU A 97 24.88 9.04 -2.35
N VAL A 98 24.20 7.97 -2.81
CA VAL A 98 24.32 6.64 -2.19
C VAL A 98 25.77 6.11 -2.28
N GLY A 99 26.46 6.39 -3.39
CA GLY A 99 27.88 6.07 -3.57
C GLY A 99 28.79 6.83 -2.60
N GLU A 100 28.56 8.12 -2.37
CA GLU A 100 29.28 8.93 -1.40
C GLU A 100 29.10 8.41 0.03
N ILE A 101 27.86 8.09 0.42
CA ILE A 101 27.56 7.45 1.71
C ILE A 101 28.34 6.14 1.85
N ALA A 102 28.36 5.32 0.80
CA ALA A 102 29.04 4.03 0.83
C ALA A 102 30.56 4.17 0.92
N ALA A 103 31.15 5.10 0.18
CA ALA A 103 32.57 5.39 0.22
C ALA A 103 32.99 5.89 1.62
N HIS A 104 32.25 6.85 2.18
CA HIS A 104 32.52 7.36 3.53
C HIS A 104 32.39 6.24 4.58
N PHE A 105 31.34 5.41 4.47
CA PHE A 105 31.12 4.31 5.41
C PHE A 105 32.26 3.29 5.38
N ALA A 106 32.71 2.87 4.20
CA ALA A 106 33.79 1.90 4.05
C ALA A 106 35.13 2.45 4.56
N ALA A 107 35.43 3.73 4.28
CA ALA A 107 36.62 4.39 4.80
C ALA A 107 36.64 4.46 6.34
N ALA A 108 35.49 4.75 6.96
CA ALA A 108 35.36 4.83 8.41
C ALA A 108 35.26 3.45 9.10
N ASN A 109 34.95 2.38 8.35
CA ASN A 109 34.73 1.04 8.90
C ASN A 109 35.42 -0.03 8.03
N PRO A 110 36.76 -0.18 8.13
CA PRO A 110 37.50 -1.14 7.33
C PRO A 110 36.96 -2.57 7.45
N GLY A 111 36.81 -3.25 6.30
CA GLY A 111 36.24 -4.59 6.20
C GLY A 111 34.71 -4.66 6.14
N PHE A 112 34.03 -3.50 6.16
CA PHE A 112 32.58 -3.41 6.03
C PHE A 112 32.15 -2.50 4.88
N GLU A 113 31.00 -2.81 4.31
CA GLU A 113 30.40 -2.05 3.22
C GLU A 113 28.93 -1.77 3.53
N ILE A 114 28.38 -0.67 3.01
CA ILE A 114 26.93 -0.45 3.02
C ILE A 114 26.37 -0.60 1.60
N TYR A 115 25.19 -1.19 1.50
CA TYR A 115 24.44 -1.32 0.27
C TYR A 115 23.07 -0.65 0.42
N GLY A 116 22.83 0.41 -0.34
CA GLY A 116 21.51 1.04 -0.46
C GLY A 116 20.64 0.29 -1.47
N ARG A 117 19.43 -0.13 -1.07
CA ARG A 117 18.46 -0.70 -2.01
C ARG A 117 17.79 0.41 -2.82
N THR A 118 18.34 0.70 -4.00
CA THR A 118 17.88 1.78 -4.89
C THR A 118 16.85 1.34 -5.93
N LYS A 119 16.56 0.03 -6.03
CA LYS A 119 15.53 -0.48 -6.95
C LYS A 119 14.14 -0.09 -6.44
N VAL A 120 13.42 0.68 -7.26
CA VAL A 120 12.02 1.08 -7.00
C VAL A 120 11.11 -0.15 -7.07
N ARG A 121 10.17 -0.23 -6.14
CA ARG A 121 9.12 -1.26 -6.15
C ARG A 121 7.83 -0.65 -6.70
N SER A 122 7.41 -1.11 -7.88
CA SER A 122 6.18 -0.67 -8.52
C SER A 122 4.93 -0.92 -7.68
N LEU A 123 3.88 -0.17 -8.01
CA LEU A 123 2.56 -0.35 -7.41
C LEU A 123 2.07 -1.81 -7.53
N ASP A 124 2.23 -2.44 -8.69
CA ASP A 124 1.77 -3.80 -8.94
C ASP A 124 2.46 -4.82 -8.03
N VAL A 125 3.78 -4.68 -7.84
CA VAL A 125 4.52 -5.53 -6.89
C VAL A 125 4.06 -5.25 -5.45
N GLN A 126 3.73 -4.01 -5.10
CA GLN A 126 3.17 -3.70 -3.78
C GLN A 126 1.79 -4.35 -3.57
N ILE A 127 0.91 -4.30 -4.57
CA ILE A 127 -0.43 -4.94 -4.53
C ILE A 127 -0.27 -6.46 -4.39
N LYS A 128 0.60 -7.07 -5.21
CA LYS A 128 0.91 -8.51 -5.12
C LYS A 128 1.39 -8.91 -3.72
N ASN A 129 2.36 -8.17 -3.17
CA ASN A 129 2.88 -8.42 -1.83
C ASN A 129 1.82 -8.20 -0.75
N TRP A 130 0.98 -7.16 -0.90
CA TRP A 130 -0.11 -6.87 0.02
C TRP A 130 -1.11 -8.03 0.06
N ASN A 131 -1.48 -8.59 -1.09
CA ASN A 131 -2.40 -9.73 -1.20
C ASN A 131 -1.81 -11.04 -0.64
N ALA A 132 -0.49 -11.24 -0.75
CA ALA A 132 0.18 -12.45 -0.27
C ALA A 132 0.61 -12.41 1.21
N ASN A 133 0.72 -11.22 1.82
CA ASN A 133 1.36 -11.09 3.14
C ASN A 133 0.48 -11.61 4.30
N GLN A 134 1.05 -12.43 5.18
CA GLN A 134 0.33 -13.02 6.32
C GLN A 134 -0.11 -11.99 7.38
N SER A 135 0.76 -11.03 7.73
CA SER A 135 0.42 -10.00 8.72
C SER A 135 -0.69 -9.05 8.22
N VAL A 136 -0.72 -8.77 6.92
CA VAL A 136 -1.80 -8.02 6.27
C VAL A 136 -3.10 -8.84 6.32
N GLY A 137 -3.03 -10.14 6.05
CA GLY A 137 -4.19 -11.04 6.13
C GLY A 137 -4.79 -11.11 7.53
N ALA A 138 -3.95 -11.24 8.57
CA ALA A 138 -4.40 -11.26 9.97
C ALA A 138 -5.10 -9.94 10.36
N ALA A 139 -4.47 -8.80 10.07
CA ALA A 139 -5.08 -7.48 10.34
C ALA A 139 -6.32 -7.21 9.48
N GLY A 140 -6.37 -7.76 8.26
CA GLY A 140 -7.51 -7.69 7.35
C GLY A 140 -8.72 -8.43 7.89
N LYS A 141 -8.53 -9.65 8.42
CA LYS A 141 -9.59 -10.40 9.10
C LYS A 141 -10.14 -9.65 10.31
N GLU A 142 -9.25 -9.08 11.12
CA GLU A 142 -9.66 -8.35 12.33
C GLU A 142 -10.50 -7.10 12.01
N ILE A 143 -10.11 -6.31 10.99
CA ILE A 143 -10.89 -5.12 10.61
C ILE A 143 -12.23 -5.48 9.97
N LEU A 144 -12.29 -6.59 9.22
CA LEU A 144 -13.54 -7.07 8.63
C LEU A 144 -14.52 -7.53 9.72
N GLN A 145 -14.05 -8.36 10.66
CA GLN A 145 -14.88 -8.81 11.78
C GLN A 145 -15.40 -7.61 12.60
N ALA A 146 -14.52 -6.66 12.94
CA ALA A 146 -14.92 -5.46 13.69
C ALA A 146 -15.88 -4.55 12.89
N TRP A 147 -15.86 -4.61 11.56
CA TRP A 147 -16.82 -3.92 10.72
C TRP A 147 -18.18 -4.61 10.75
N GLU A 148 -18.22 -5.93 10.57
CA GLU A 148 -19.44 -6.74 10.61
C GLU A 148 -20.15 -6.56 11.96
N GLU A 149 -19.45 -6.74 13.07
CA GLU A 149 -19.98 -6.54 14.43
C GLU A 149 -20.60 -5.15 14.64
N LYS A 150 -20.05 -4.11 14.00
CA LYS A 150 -20.46 -2.72 14.20
C LYS A 150 -21.56 -2.26 13.25
N PHE A 151 -21.58 -2.75 12.02
CA PHE A 151 -22.39 -2.18 10.94
C PHE A 151 -23.39 -3.16 10.31
N THR A 152 -23.31 -4.46 10.61
CA THR A 152 -24.27 -5.46 10.09
C THR A 152 -25.30 -5.92 11.14
N GLY A 153 -25.38 -5.24 12.31
CA GLY A 153 -26.43 -5.41 13.32
C GLY A 153 -27.70 -4.58 13.04
N LYS A 154 -28.83 -4.95 13.69
CA LYS A 154 -30.24 -4.57 13.43
C LYS A 154 -30.66 -3.08 13.32
N GLU A 155 -29.76 -2.12 13.25
CA GLU A 155 -30.12 -0.73 12.91
C GLU A 155 -29.30 -0.28 11.71
N GLY A 156 -29.98 -0.33 10.55
CA GLY A 156 -29.41 -0.01 9.25
C GLY A 156 -28.78 1.37 9.23
N ALA A 157 -27.49 1.41 8.94
CA ALA A 157 -26.80 2.65 8.67
C ALA A 157 -27.34 3.21 7.33
N SER A 158 -28.16 4.25 7.40
CA SER A 158 -28.57 5.02 6.21
C SER A 158 -27.31 5.55 5.48
N PRO A 159 -27.20 5.43 4.14
CA PRO A 159 -25.99 5.72 3.37
C PRO A 159 -25.36 7.10 3.66
N GLU A 160 -26.16 8.15 3.84
CA GLU A 160 -25.65 9.52 4.02
C GLU A 160 -25.02 9.78 5.40
N GLY A 161 -25.51 9.13 6.45
CA GLY A 161 -24.97 9.20 7.81
C GLY A 161 -23.93 8.11 8.11
N ALA A 162 -24.05 6.98 7.42
CA ALA A 162 -23.14 5.84 7.48
C ALA A 162 -21.72 6.25 7.08
N SER A 163 -21.56 7.04 6.01
CA SER A 163 -20.25 7.44 5.49
C SER A 163 -19.38 8.15 6.53
N LYS A 164 -19.88 9.19 7.23
CA LYS A 164 -19.08 9.93 8.25
C LYS A 164 -18.73 9.07 9.47
N THR A 165 -19.69 8.28 9.96
CA THR A 165 -19.48 7.40 11.13
C THR A 165 -18.50 6.28 10.79
N PHE A 166 -18.66 5.66 9.61
CA PHE A 166 -17.74 4.68 9.05
C PHE A 166 -16.33 5.27 8.90
N TRP A 167 -16.18 6.45 8.29
CA TRP A 167 -14.89 7.14 8.15
C TRP A 167 -14.17 7.35 9.47
N ARG A 168 -14.91 7.81 10.49
CA ARG A 168 -14.35 8.06 11.82
C ARG A 168 -13.91 6.75 12.46
N TRP A 169 -14.76 5.73 12.39
CA TRP A 169 -14.44 4.39 12.86
C TRP A 169 -13.19 3.83 12.15
N LEU A 170 -13.17 3.88 10.82
CA LEU A 170 -12.08 3.36 9.99
C LEU A 170 -10.74 3.99 10.36
N LYS A 171 -10.69 5.33 10.48
CA LYS A 171 -9.48 6.06 10.91
C LYS A 171 -9.05 5.72 12.35
N SER A 172 -10.01 5.46 13.23
CA SER A 172 -9.76 5.11 14.63
C SER A 172 -9.32 3.67 14.83
N PHE A 173 -9.76 2.73 13.99
CA PHE A 173 -9.48 1.30 14.14
C PHE A 173 -7.98 1.04 14.31
N ARG A 174 -7.60 0.15 15.21
CA ARG A 174 -6.20 -0.26 15.44
C ARG A 174 -6.18 -1.78 15.51
N PRO A 175 -5.58 -2.46 14.52
CA PRO A 175 -5.46 -3.92 14.63
C PRO A 175 -4.55 -4.27 15.80
N SER A 176 -4.86 -5.36 16.49
CA SER A 176 -4.07 -5.97 17.57
C SER A 176 -2.63 -6.23 17.15
N GLN A 177 -2.42 -6.60 15.88
CA GLN A 177 -1.12 -6.71 15.25
C GLN A 177 -1.02 -5.75 14.06
N ARG A 178 0.04 -4.93 14.05
CA ARG A 178 0.30 -4.00 12.94
C ARG A 178 0.69 -4.80 11.69
N ALA A 179 0.02 -4.51 10.57
CA ALA A 179 0.47 -4.95 9.25
C ALA A 179 1.89 -4.45 8.97
N ARG A 180 2.79 -5.37 8.59
CA ARG A 180 4.23 -5.07 8.38
C ARG A 180 4.53 -4.47 7.00
N LEU A 181 3.51 -4.25 6.18
CA LEU A 181 3.63 -3.59 4.89
C LEU A 181 2.84 -2.27 4.91
N ALA A 182 3.37 -1.27 4.22
CA ALA A 182 2.59 -0.10 3.87
C ALA A 182 1.45 -0.52 2.91
N ALA A 183 0.31 0.16 2.99
CA ALA A 183 -0.74 -0.02 1.99
C ALA A 183 -0.20 0.32 0.60
N PRO A 184 -0.61 -0.41 -0.46
CA PRO A 184 -0.11 -0.18 -1.81
C PRO A 184 -0.26 1.27 -2.22
N GLY A 185 0.78 1.83 -2.84
CA GLY A 185 0.79 3.24 -3.23
C GLY A 185 1.30 4.18 -2.15
N LEU A 186 1.30 3.84 -0.85
CA LEU A 186 1.80 4.75 0.20
C LEU A 186 3.28 4.58 0.57
N SER A 187 3.97 3.62 -0.05
CA SER A 187 5.38 3.37 0.20
C SER A 187 6.26 4.41 -0.50
N ARG A 188 7.11 5.11 0.26
CA ARG A 188 8.10 6.07 -0.32
C ARG A 188 9.17 5.38 -1.17
N HIS A 189 9.43 4.09 -0.92
CA HIS A 189 10.24 3.24 -1.80
C HIS A 189 9.69 3.14 -3.22
N GLY A 190 8.38 3.33 -3.40
CA GLY A 190 7.72 3.30 -4.70
C GLY A 190 7.98 4.54 -5.55
N GLN A 191 8.68 5.56 -5.02
CA GLN A 191 9.03 6.79 -5.76
C GLN A 191 10.55 7.07 -5.71
N ALA A 192 11.37 6.08 -5.34
CA ALA A 192 12.78 6.28 -4.98
C ALA A 192 12.99 7.39 -3.91
N ARG A 193 11.98 7.65 -3.07
CA ARG A 193 12.00 8.68 -2.01
C ARG A 193 12.31 8.12 -0.62
N ALA A 194 12.68 6.86 -0.55
CA ALA A 194 13.25 6.23 0.62
C ALA A 194 14.23 5.15 0.18
N ILE A 195 15.28 4.94 0.98
CA ILE A 195 16.31 3.93 0.76
C ILE A 195 16.47 3.14 2.05
N ASP A 196 16.47 1.82 1.91
CA ASP A 196 16.85 0.90 2.97
C ASP A 196 18.31 0.49 2.77
N PHE A 197 19.16 0.80 3.74
CA PHE A 197 20.57 0.42 3.75
C PHE A 197 20.79 -0.92 4.43
N GLN A 198 21.72 -1.72 3.91
CA GLN A 198 22.11 -2.99 4.51
C GLN A 198 23.62 -3.02 4.70
N LEU A 199 24.06 -3.55 5.83
CA LEU A 199 25.47 -3.74 6.12
C LEU A 199 25.95 -5.06 5.52
N LYS A 200 27.07 -5.00 4.82
CA LYS A 200 27.79 -6.15 4.28
C LYS A 200 29.15 -6.30 4.94
N LYS A 201 29.56 -7.55 5.08
CA LYS A 201 30.91 -7.97 5.46
C LYS A 201 31.27 -9.16 4.59
N ASP A 202 32.45 -9.11 3.94
CA ASP A 202 32.93 -10.19 3.07
C ASP A 202 31.90 -10.61 2.00
N GLY A 203 31.21 -9.63 1.42
CA GLY A 203 30.17 -9.83 0.40
C GLY A 203 28.82 -10.38 0.91
N ARG A 204 28.68 -10.68 2.20
CA ARG A 204 27.45 -11.21 2.81
C ARG A 204 26.73 -10.15 3.61
N ILE A 205 25.40 -10.22 3.69
CA ILE A 205 24.61 -9.34 4.57
C ILE A 205 24.95 -9.67 6.02
N PHE A 206 25.58 -8.71 6.70
CA PHE A 206 25.90 -8.78 8.12
C PHE A 206 24.73 -8.22 8.95
N ALA A 207 24.17 -7.07 8.55
CA ALA A 207 22.95 -6.51 9.13
C ALA A 207 21.91 -6.21 8.04
N GLY A 208 20.83 -6.98 8.05
CA GLY A 208 19.72 -6.83 7.10
C GLY A 208 18.59 -5.92 7.61
N THR A 209 17.53 -5.80 6.83
CA THR A 209 16.35 -4.94 7.11
C THR A 209 15.29 -5.67 7.93
N SER A 210 15.70 -6.42 8.95
CA SER A 210 14.78 -7.19 9.80
C SER A 210 14.68 -6.61 11.20
N VAL A 211 13.47 -6.59 11.77
CA VAL A 211 13.24 -6.09 13.14
C VAL A 211 14.09 -6.85 14.17
N ARG A 212 14.34 -8.16 13.94
CA ARG A 212 15.21 -8.97 14.81
C ARG A 212 16.65 -8.43 14.84
N ALA A 213 17.18 -8.05 13.67
CA ALA A 213 18.53 -7.51 13.55
C ALA A 213 18.69 -6.13 14.22
N VAL A 214 17.60 -5.41 14.54
CA VAL A 214 17.66 -4.08 15.16
C VAL A 214 18.44 -4.13 16.47
N ARG A 215 18.01 -4.98 17.41
CA ARG A 215 18.67 -5.07 18.73
C ARG A 215 19.94 -5.91 18.67
N GLU A 216 19.89 -7.03 17.96
CA GLU A 216 20.97 -8.03 17.96
C GLU A 216 22.22 -7.56 17.22
N VAL A 217 22.07 -6.72 16.18
CA VAL A 217 23.19 -6.31 15.32
C VAL A 217 23.29 -4.81 15.23
N TRP A 218 22.24 -4.14 14.73
CA TRP A 218 22.30 -2.69 14.44
C TRP A 218 22.69 -1.87 15.66
N ARG A 219 21.97 -2.02 16.78
CA ARG A 219 22.19 -1.23 18.01
C ARG A 219 23.30 -1.80 18.90
N ALA A 220 23.46 -3.13 18.93
CA ALA A 220 24.48 -3.78 19.78
C ALA A 220 25.90 -3.30 19.43
N GLU A 221 26.17 -3.13 18.13
CA GLU A 221 27.47 -2.71 17.62
C GLU A 221 27.46 -1.27 17.08
N LYS A 222 26.37 -0.52 17.34
CA LYS A 222 26.18 0.88 16.94
C LYS A 222 26.32 1.13 15.43
N TRP A 223 25.96 0.15 14.62
CA TRP A 223 25.97 0.27 13.15
C TRP A 223 24.99 1.32 12.65
N ASP A 224 23.92 1.58 13.39
CA ASP A 224 22.99 2.65 13.12
C ASP A 224 23.61 4.04 13.29
N GLU A 225 24.44 4.25 14.32
CA GLU A 225 25.14 5.50 14.56
C GLU A 225 26.19 5.72 13.46
N LYS A 226 26.92 4.67 13.10
CA LYS A 226 27.91 4.69 12.02
C LYS A 226 27.29 4.98 10.65
N LEU A 227 26.15 4.36 10.35
CA LEU A 227 25.39 4.65 9.13
C LEU A 227 24.90 6.10 9.13
N LYS A 228 24.34 6.57 10.25
CA LYS A 228 23.89 7.96 10.37
C LYS A 228 25.03 8.95 10.18
N ALA A 229 26.21 8.69 10.72
CA ALA A 229 27.38 9.55 10.51
C ALA A 229 27.76 9.66 9.03
N SER A 230 27.74 8.55 8.27
CA SER A 230 28.00 8.59 6.82
C SER A 230 26.91 9.30 6.03
N ILE A 231 25.65 9.18 6.46
CA ILE A 231 24.53 9.89 5.83
C ILE A 231 24.65 11.40 6.07
N ASP A 232 24.93 11.80 7.31
CA ASP A 232 25.10 13.21 7.67
C ASP A 232 26.31 13.82 6.92
N ALA A 233 27.36 13.03 6.66
CA ALA A 233 28.54 13.45 5.91
C ALA A 233 28.28 13.65 4.41
N ALA A 234 27.41 12.83 3.80
CA ALA A 234 27.06 12.97 2.37
C ALA A 234 26.16 14.18 2.10
N GLY A 235 25.34 14.57 3.07
CA GLY A 235 24.60 15.82 3.04
C GLY A 235 23.11 15.71 3.37
N PRO A 236 22.38 16.82 3.22
CA PRO A 236 21.01 16.97 3.74
C PRO A 236 19.91 16.23 2.97
N SER A 237 20.18 15.60 1.82
CA SER A 237 19.13 14.94 1.03
C SER A 237 18.45 13.79 1.75
N PHE A 238 19.13 13.16 2.69
CA PHE A 238 18.61 12.02 3.44
C PHE A 238 18.14 12.44 4.84
N THR A 239 16.94 12.01 5.22
CA THR A 239 16.36 12.26 6.54
C THR A 239 15.98 10.94 7.21
N GLY A 240 16.45 10.72 8.44
CA GLY A 240 16.19 9.49 9.18
C GLY A 240 17.16 9.28 10.36
N PRO A 241 17.23 8.05 10.90
CA PRO A 241 16.48 6.88 10.47
C PRO A 241 14.99 6.92 10.90
N LEU A 242 14.16 6.08 10.29
CA LEU A 242 12.74 5.93 10.66
C LEU A 242 12.61 5.40 12.10
N LYS A 243 11.79 6.08 12.92
CA LYS A 243 11.62 5.77 14.36
C LYS A 243 10.37 4.97 14.68
N ASN A 244 9.36 4.96 13.81
CA ASN A 244 8.13 4.20 14.04
C ASN A 244 7.52 3.67 12.71
N PRO A 245 7.70 2.37 12.38
CA PRO A 245 8.45 1.36 13.14
C PRO A 245 9.95 1.71 13.28
N ASP A 246 10.61 1.15 14.29
CA ASP A 246 12.05 1.34 14.49
C ASP A 246 12.83 0.61 13.39
N GLU A 247 13.30 1.37 12.41
CA GLU A 247 14.00 0.89 11.22
C GLU A 247 15.30 1.70 11.04
N PRO A 248 16.39 1.34 11.74
CA PRO A 248 17.67 2.06 11.68
C PRO A 248 18.28 2.17 10.28
N TRP A 249 17.85 1.31 9.35
CA TRP A 249 18.30 1.30 7.96
C TRP A 249 17.53 2.23 7.03
N HIS A 250 16.37 2.73 7.44
CA HIS A 250 15.43 3.41 6.55
C HIS A 250 15.60 4.93 6.60
N TYR A 251 15.87 5.54 5.44
CA TYR A 251 16.01 6.97 5.30
C TYR A 251 15.17 7.49 4.14
N ASP A 252 14.45 8.58 4.38
CA ASP A 252 13.74 9.32 3.34
C ASP A 252 14.74 10.11 2.50
N TYR A 253 14.52 10.20 1.19
CA TYR A 253 15.34 10.97 0.24
C TYR A 253 14.54 12.12 -0.36
N ASP A 254 15.10 13.32 -0.32
CA ASP A 254 14.61 14.53 -1.00
C ASP A 254 15.78 15.33 -1.62
N PRO A 255 16.00 15.23 -2.94
CA PRO A 255 17.10 15.91 -3.62
C PRO A 255 16.99 17.44 -3.59
N LYS A 256 15.80 17.98 -3.28
CA LYS A 256 15.61 19.44 -3.19
C LYS A 256 16.35 20.04 -2.00
N MET A 257 16.62 19.24 -0.96
CA MET A 257 17.38 19.70 0.20
C MET A 257 18.83 20.01 -0.17
N GLN A 258 19.44 19.22 -1.06
CA GLN A 258 20.78 19.49 -1.59
C GLN A 258 20.83 20.76 -2.41
N VAL A 259 19.86 20.98 -3.29
CA VAL A 259 19.77 22.19 -4.11
C VAL A 259 19.60 23.43 -3.22
N ALA A 260 18.77 23.35 -2.17
CA ALA A 260 18.57 24.44 -1.23
C ALA A 260 19.83 24.74 -0.41
N ALA A 261 20.56 23.72 0.03
CA ALA A 261 21.82 23.89 0.77
C ALA A 261 22.90 24.55 -0.10
N LYS A 262 23.06 24.11 -1.35
CA LYS A 262 24.01 24.72 -2.30
C LYS A 262 23.69 26.19 -2.58
N LYS A 263 22.40 26.55 -2.70
CA LYS A 263 21.97 27.94 -2.86
C LYS A 263 22.29 28.82 -1.64
N LYS A 264 22.21 28.27 -0.43
CA LYS A 264 22.56 28.99 0.80
C LYS A 264 24.05 29.18 1.00
N ALA A 265 24.88 28.24 0.53
CA ALA A 265 26.34 28.31 0.67
C ALA A 265 27.02 29.20 -0.39
N GLY A 266 26.31 29.57 -1.46
CA GLY A 266 26.79 30.44 -2.54
C GLY A 266 26.35 31.91 -2.43
N ASN A 267 25.78 32.31 -1.28
CA ASN A 267 25.46 33.69 -0.89
C ASN A 267 26.28 34.07 0.34
#